data_AF-A0A957DXZ4-F1
#
_entry.id   AF-A0A957DXZ4-F1
#
_cell.length_a   1.000
_cell.length_b   1.000
_cell.length_c   1.000
_cell.angle_alpha   90.00
_cell.angle_beta   90.00
_cell.angle_gamma   90.00
#
_symmetry.space_group_name_H-M   'P 1'
#
loop_
_entity.id
_entity.type
_entity.pdbx_description
1 polymer ?
#
loop_
_entity_poly.entity_id
_entity_poly.type
_entity_poly.pdbx_seq_one_letter_code
_entity_poly.pdbx_strand_id
1 'polypeptide(L)'
;NILDKVYILIGITPLKSLKMAQYMHHDVPGVIIPQPILKRLEAAGDGVEEEGVQIALEIIEAIKGKQGVNGIHLMAVGWESIVPRIVTEAGLAPQEADQPAFSLN
;
A
#
# COMPACT_ATOMS: atom_id res chain seq x y z
N ASN A 1 -5.22 -11.54 -24.07
CA ASN A 1 -4.74 -10.66 -22.98
C ASN A 1 -4.23 -11.56 -21.85
N ILE A 2 -3.23 -11.13 -21.06
CA ILE A 2 -2.72 -11.89 -19.88
C ILE A 2 -3.66 -11.76 -18.68
N LEU A 3 -4.44 -10.69 -18.62
CA LEU A 3 -5.32 -10.34 -17.49
C LEU A 3 -6.38 -11.40 -17.16
N ASP A 4 -6.73 -12.28 -18.09
CA ASP A 4 -7.74 -13.34 -17.90
C ASP A 4 -7.12 -14.73 -17.66
N LYS A 5 -5.78 -14.81 -17.57
CA LYS A 5 -5.04 -16.08 -17.49
C LYS A 5 -4.31 -16.28 -16.16
N VAL A 6 -4.12 -15.22 -15.39
CA VAL A 6 -3.37 -15.21 -14.13
C VAL A 6 -4.01 -14.24 -13.15
N TYR A 7 -3.79 -14.47 -11.85
CA TYR A 7 -4.10 -13.50 -10.82
C TYR A 7 -2.94 -12.50 -10.67
N ILE A 8 -3.26 -11.21 -10.71
CA ILE A 8 -2.26 -10.14 -10.55
C ILE A 8 -2.50 -9.45 -9.21
N LEU A 9 -1.48 -9.45 -8.37
CA LEU A 9 -1.44 -8.70 -7.12
C LEU A 9 -0.59 -7.45 -7.31
N ILE A 10 -1.10 -6.31 -6.89
CA ILE A 10 -0.35 -5.05 -6.94
C ILE A 10 0.41 -4.89 -5.62
N GLY A 11 1.74 -4.81 -5.72
CA GLY A 11 2.61 -4.55 -4.56
C GLY A 11 2.49 -3.10 -4.11
N ILE A 12 2.27 -2.88 -2.81
CA ILE A 12 2.20 -1.55 -2.22
C ILE A 12 3.10 -1.50 -0.99
N THR A 13 3.98 -0.51 -0.95
CA THR A 13 4.86 -0.22 0.20
C THR A 13 4.56 1.18 0.71
N PRO A 14 3.98 1.33 1.91
CA PRO A 14 3.83 2.64 2.55
C PRO A 14 5.20 3.28 2.82
N LEU A 15 5.32 4.57 2.55
CA LEU A 15 6.59 5.30 2.69
C LEU A 15 6.68 5.91 4.08
N LYS A 16 7.39 5.26 5.01
CA LYS A 16 7.52 5.72 6.41
C LYS A 16 8.32 7.01 6.56
N SER A 17 9.19 7.34 5.60
CA SER A 17 10.03 8.54 5.67
C SER A 17 10.48 9.03 4.30
N LEU A 18 10.86 10.30 4.22
CA LEU A 18 11.50 10.86 3.02
C LEU A 18 12.79 10.12 2.68
N LYS A 19 13.59 9.74 3.69
CA LYS A 19 14.83 8.97 3.50
C LYS A 19 14.57 7.62 2.85
N MET A 20 13.52 6.92 3.29
CA MET A 20 13.10 5.65 2.69
C MET A 20 12.71 5.85 1.22
N ALA A 21 11.92 6.89 0.93
CA ALA A 21 11.51 7.19 -0.44
C ALA A 21 12.70 7.53 -1.36
N GLN A 22 13.65 8.33 -0.86
CA GLN A 22 14.88 8.66 -1.59
C GLN A 22 15.74 7.42 -1.85
N TYR A 23 15.92 6.54 -0.85
CA TYR A 23 16.61 5.27 -1.02
C TYR A 23 15.93 4.38 -2.06
N MET A 24 14.60 4.23 -1.98
CA MET A 24 13.85 3.46 -2.97
C MET A 24 13.99 4.03 -4.39
N HIS A 25 14.10 5.35 -4.53
CA HIS A 25 14.26 5.98 -5.85
C HIS A 25 15.66 5.85 -6.43
N HIS A 26 16.72 5.96 -5.61
CA HIS A 26 18.10 6.01 -6.09
C HIS A 26 18.81 4.66 -6.07
N ASP A 27 18.52 3.83 -5.07
CA ASP A 27 19.31 2.64 -4.75
C ASP A 27 18.61 1.32 -5.12
N VAL A 28 17.28 1.34 -5.32
CA VAL A 28 16.51 0.12 -5.68
C VAL A 28 16.30 0.04 -7.20
N PRO A 29 16.91 -0.94 -7.90
CA PRO A 29 16.79 -1.06 -9.34
C PRO A 29 15.33 -1.22 -9.80
N GLY A 30 14.94 -0.39 -10.77
CA GLY A 30 13.60 -0.44 -11.36
C GLY A 30 12.50 0.25 -10.55
N VAL A 31 12.82 0.85 -9.41
CA VAL A 31 11.87 1.64 -8.62
C VAL A 31 12.03 3.13 -8.93
N ILE A 32 10.91 3.79 -9.25
CA ILE A 32 10.87 5.23 -9.52
C ILE A 32 9.80 5.81 -8.63
N ILE A 33 10.17 6.77 -7.77
CA ILE A 33 9.20 7.56 -7.01
C ILE A 33 8.98 8.88 -7.74
N PRO A 34 7.75 9.19 -8.18
CA PRO A 34 7.47 10.43 -8.87
C PRO A 34 7.84 11.66 -8.02
N GLN A 35 8.41 12.68 -8.66
CA GLN A 35 8.80 13.94 -7.99
C GLN A 35 7.67 14.59 -7.15
N PRO A 36 6.40 14.58 -7.57
CA PRO A 36 5.31 15.10 -6.74
C PRO A 36 5.16 14.34 -5.40
N ILE A 37 5.41 13.03 -5.38
CA ILE A 37 5.33 12.22 -4.16
C ILE A 37 6.50 12.57 -3.21
N LEU A 38 7.71 12.72 -3.74
CA LEU A 38 8.87 13.14 -2.93
C LEU A 38 8.64 14.51 -2.30
N LYS A 39 8.09 15.47 -3.05
CA LYS A 39 7.76 16.81 -2.54
C LYS A 39 6.67 16.78 -1.46
N ARG A 40 5.66 15.91 -1.58
CA ARG A 40 4.63 15.72 -0.54
C ARG A 40 5.26 15.23 0.77
N LEU A 41 6.13 14.21 0.68
CA LEU A 41 6.82 13.67 1.85
C LEU A 41 7.78 14.68 2.50
N GLU A 42 8.47 15.50 1.69
CA GLU A 42 9.32 16.57 2.20
C GLU A 42 8.51 17.67 2.90
N ALA A 43 7.41 18.11 2.29
CA ALA A 43 6.54 19.13 2.85
C ALA A 43 5.84 18.69 4.15
N ALA A 44 5.62 17.38 4.33
CA ALA A 44 4.96 16.82 5.50
C ALA A 44 5.81 16.94 6.79
N GLY A 45 7.14 17.03 6.68
CA GLY A 45 8.03 17.17 7.85
C GLY A 45 7.80 16.08 8.90
N ASP A 46 7.46 16.49 10.13
CA ASP A 46 7.14 15.56 11.24
C ASP A 46 5.91 14.69 10.96
N GLY A 47 5.04 15.10 10.03
CA GLY A 47 3.87 14.34 9.57
C GLY A 47 4.16 13.34 8.44
N VAL A 48 5.43 13.07 8.10
CA VAL A 48 5.79 12.23 6.93
C VAL A 48 5.22 10.81 6.99
N GLU A 49 5.11 10.21 8.18
CA GLU A 49 4.49 8.89 8.33
C GLU A 49 3.01 8.92 7.91
N GLU A 50 2.27 9.93 8.36
CA GLU A 50 0.87 10.11 7.98
C GLU A 50 0.72 10.34 6.48
N GLU A 51 1.54 11.22 5.90
CA GLU A 51 1.53 11.47 4.46
C GLU A 51 1.83 10.19 3.66
N GLY A 52 2.76 9.36 4.13
CA GLY A 52 3.06 8.06 3.54
C GLY A 52 1.88 7.08 3.58
N VAL A 53 1.06 7.12 4.64
CA VAL A 53 -0.19 6.35 4.75
C VAL A 53 -1.23 6.88 3.76
N GLN A 54 -1.42 8.20 3.69
CA GLN A 54 -2.37 8.81 2.76
C GLN A 54 -2.03 8.48 1.30
N ILE A 55 -0.76 8.59 0.92
CA ILE A 55 -0.30 8.19 -0.42
C ILE A 55 -0.62 6.71 -0.70
N ALA A 56 -0.40 5.82 0.26
CA ALA A 56 -0.72 4.40 0.09
C ALA A 56 -2.23 4.18 -0.09
N LEU A 57 -3.07 4.85 0.70
CA LEU A 57 -4.54 4.78 0.61
C LEU A 57 -5.04 5.31 -0.75
N GLU A 58 -4.51 6.43 -1.22
CA GLU A 58 -4.84 7.00 -2.54
C GLU A 58 -4.49 6.03 -3.68
N ILE A 59 -3.32 5.38 -3.61
CA ILE A 59 -2.91 4.37 -4.59
C ILE A 59 -3.86 3.17 -4.54
N ILE A 60 -4.18 2.68 -3.35
CA ILE A 60 -5.11 1.55 -3.16
C ILE A 60 -6.46 1.88 -3.79
N GLU A 61 -7.03 3.04 -3.49
CA GLU A 61 -8.32 3.46 -4.04
C GLU A 61 -8.28 3.57 -5.56
N ALA A 62 -7.20 4.13 -6.12
CA ALA A 62 -7.05 4.28 -7.57
C ALA A 62 -6.99 2.94 -8.33
N ILE A 63 -6.46 1.88 -7.70
CA ILE A 63 -6.32 0.55 -8.33
C ILE A 63 -7.47 -0.40 -7.98
N LYS A 64 -8.20 -0.15 -6.89
CA LYS A 64 -9.32 -0.98 -6.45
C LYS A 64 -10.35 -1.07 -7.57
N GLY A 65 -10.74 -2.28 -7.95
CA GLY A 65 -11.71 -2.52 -9.02
C GLY A 65 -11.20 -2.33 -10.45
N LYS A 66 -9.90 -2.06 -10.67
CA LYS A 66 -9.33 -2.05 -12.03
C LYS A 66 -9.36 -3.45 -12.64
N GLN A 67 -9.61 -3.52 -13.94
CA GLN A 67 -9.59 -4.78 -14.69
C GLN A 67 -8.25 -5.51 -14.53
N GLY A 68 -8.31 -6.78 -14.16
CA GLY A 68 -7.15 -7.64 -13.98
C GLY A 68 -6.41 -7.48 -12.65
N VAL A 69 -6.83 -6.58 -11.76
CA VAL A 69 -6.31 -6.50 -10.39
C VAL A 69 -7.12 -7.44 -9.50
N ASN A 70 -6.44 -8.40 -8.86
CA ASN A 70 -7.10 -9.42 -8.04
C ASN A 70 -6.80 -9.30 -6.54
N GLY A 71 -5.91 -8.38 -6.17
CA GLY A 71 -5.59 -8.13 -4.77
C GLY A 71 -4.37 -7.22 -4.61
N ILE A 72 -4.02 -6.99 -3.36
CA ILE A 72 -2.90 -6.14 -2.96
C ILE A 72 -1.92 -6.98 -2.14
N HIS A 73 -0.64 -6.86 -2.48
CA HIS A 73 0.45 -7.35 -1.64
C HIS A 73 1.03 -6.16 -0.86
N LEU A 74 0.59 -6.01 0.39
CA LEU A 74 1.04 -4.92 1.26
C LEU A 74 2.37 -5.28 1.94
N MET A 75 3.43 -4.54 1.60
CA MET A 75 4.78 -4.74 2.11
C MET A 75 5.10 -3.64 3.13
N ALA A 76 5.01 -3.96 4.43
CA ALA A 76 5.16 -2.98 5.50
C ALA A 76 6.62 -2.56 5.80
N VAL A 77 7.61 -3.36 5.40
CA VAL A 77 9.06 -3.08 5.49
C VAL A 77 9.48 -2.45 6.83
N GLY A 78 9.38 -3.21 7.93
CA GLY A 78 9.79 -2.72 9.26
C GLY A 78 8.80 -1.73 9.90
N TRP A 79 7.58 -1.64 9.37
CA TRP A 79 6.47 -0.87 9.92
C TRP A 79 5.20 -1.69 10.04
N GLU A 80 5.30 -2.95 10.48
CA GLU A 80 4.21 -3.92 10.52
C GLU A 80 2.97 -3.43 11.30
N SER A 81 3.18 -2.57 12.30
CA SER A 81 2.11 -1.95 13.09
C SER A 81 1.14 -1.10 12.27
N ILE A 82 1.52 -0.66 11.05
CA ILE A 82 0.66 0.18 10.20
C ILE A 82 -0.37 -0.64 9.41
N VAL A 83 -0.15 -1.95 9.27
CA VAL A 83 -0.96 -2.82 8.43
C VAL A 83 -2.45 -2.81 8.81
N PRO A 84 -2.85 -2.96 10.10
CA PRO A 84 -4.26 -2.97 10.46
C PRO A 84 -4.98 -1.68 10.07
N ARG A 85 -4.30 -0.53 10.20
CA ARG A 85 -4.83 0.78 9.84
C ARG A 85 -5.10 0.89 8.35
N ILE A 86 -4.10 0.59 7.51
CA ILE A 86 -4.23 0.67 6.05
C ILE A 86 -5.31 -0.28 5.55
N VAL A 87 -5.34 -1.52 6.05
CA VAL A 87 -6.34 -2.51 5.63
C VAL A 87 -7.76 -2.06 6.00
N THR A 88 -7.94 -1.45 7.18
CA THR A 88 -9.24 -0.95 7.63
C THR A 88 -9.67 0.27 6.83
N GLU A 89 -8.81 1.29 6.72
CA GLU A 89 -9.14 2.56 6.04
C GLU A 89 -9.31 2.37 4.52
N ALA A 90 -8.61 1.41 3.91
CA ALA A 90 -8.82 1.04 2.50
C ALA A 90 -10.08 0.20 2.24
N GLY A 91 -10.82 -0.19 3.29
CA GLY A 91 -11.96 -1.09 3.19
C GLY A 91 -11.57 -2.45 2.59
N LEU A 92 -10.42 -2.97 3.01
CA LEU A 92 -9.89 -4.30 2.64
C LEU A 92 -9.97 -5.31 3.80
N ALA A 93 -10.40 -4.87 4.98
CA ALA A 93 -10.63 -5.75 6.11
C ALA A 93 -11.66 -6.85 5.74
N PRO A 94 -11.49 -8.09 6.23
CA PRO A 94 -12.46 -9.14 6.01
C PRO A 94 -13.85 -8.69 6.47
N GLN A 95 -14.87 -8.91 5.64
CA GLN A 95 -16.25 -8.70 6.08
C GLN A 95 -16.62 -9.84 7.04
N GLU A 96 -17.55 -9.61 7.97
CA GLU A 96 -17.99 -10.66 8.92
C GLU A 96 -18.46 -11.94 8.21
N ALA A 97 -18.96 -11.84 6.98
CA ALA A 97 -19.35 -12.96 6.13
C ALA A 97 -18.18 -13.82 5.61
N ASP A 98 -16.94 -13.31 5.66
CA ASP A 98 -15.72 -14.01 5.23
C ASP A 98 -15.01 -14.71 6.39
N GLN A 99 -15.52 -14.59 7.62
CA GLN A 99 -14.98 -15.37 8.74
C GLN A 99 -15.37 -16.85 8.55
N PRO A 100 -14.40 -17.77 8.43
CA PRO A 100 -14.73 -19.18 8.50
C PRO A 100 -15.40 -19.42 9.86
N ALA A 101 -16.46 -20.24 9.88
CA ALA A 101 -17.25 -20.60 11.05
C ALA A 101 -16.47 -21.45 12.09
N PHE A 102 -15.19 -21.14 12.33
CA PHE A 102 -14.43 -21.63 13.45
C PHE A 102 -14.63 -20.67 14.64
N SER A 103 -15.87 -20.65 15.12
CA SER A 103 -16.16 -20.30 16.50
C SER A 103 -15.65 -21.47 17.35
N LEU A 104 -14.48 -21.31 17.97
CA LEU A 104 -14.06 -22.24 19.02
C LEU A 104 -14.99 -22.01 20.22
N ASN A 105 -15.74 -23.06 20.58
CA ASN A 105 -16.29 -23.21 21.92
C ASN A 105 -15.16 -23.25 22.95
#